data_AF-A0AAW7PI55-F1
#
_entry.id   AF-A0AAW7PI55-F1
#
_cell.length_a   1.000
_cell.length_b   1.000
_cell.length_c   1.000
_cell.angle_alpha   90.00
_cell.angle_beta   90.00
_cell.angle_gamma   90.00
#
_symmetry.space_group_name_H-M   'P 1'
#
loop_
_entity.id
_entity.type
_entity.pdbx_description
1 polymer ?
#
loop_
_entity_poly.entity_id
_entity_poly.type
_entity_poly.pdbx_seq_one_letter_code
_entity_poly.pdbx_strand_id
1 'polypeptide(L)'
;MQYIIRNANENYTSINNAFTQDKRLKPATIGILTVILTNKPDWVVYPDEIARRLGISRTTVDSHFKILEEAGYMRVIKRSLGRGKGSEVHRFFSDVPITDSYLEYLMGHLEKELSTDSTT
;
A
#
# COMPACT_ATOMS: atom_id res chain seq x y z
N MET A 1 -29.84 -21.07 3.46
CA MET A 1 -28.88 -21.46 2.40
C MET A 1 -27.76 -20.44 2.37
N GLN A 2 -26.52 -20.90 2.36
CA GLN A 2 -25.34 -20.04 2.23
C GLN A 2 -24.85 -20.11 0.78
N TYR A 3 -24.89 -18.97 0.07
CA TYR A 3 -24.48 -18.88 -1.34
C TYR A 3 -23.02 -18.45 -1.52
N ILE A 4 -22.36 -18.03 -0.43
CA ILE A 4 -20.98 -17.55 -0.44
C ILE A 4 -20.18 -18.40 0.55
N ILE A 5 -19.20 -19.14 0.02
CA ILE A 5 -18.30 -19.98 0.80
C ILE A 5 -16.95 -19.24 0.89
N ARG A 6 -16.44 -19.07 2.10
CA ARG A 6 -15.10 -18.51 2.35
C ARG A 6 -14.25 -19.61 2.96
N ASN A 7 -13.12 -19.94 2.33
CA ASN A 7 -12.14 -20.86 2.89
C ASN A 7 -11.17 -20.04 3.77
N ALA A 8 -11.40 -20.06 5.08
CA ALA A 8 -10.56 -19.34 6.05
C ALA A 8 -9.51 -20.25 6.72
N ASN A 9 -9.30 -21.47 6.19
CA ASN A 9 -8.44 -22.46 6.83
C ASN A 9 -6.99 -22.42 6.30
N GLU A 10 -6.77 -21.95 5.07
CA GLU A 10 -5.44 -21.86 4.44
C GLU A 10 -5.37 -20.65 3.50
N ASN A 11 -4.21 -19.98 3.46
CA ASN A 11 -3.93 -18.86 2.54
C ASN A 11 -5.01 -17.76 2.52
N TYR A 12 -5.46 -17.36 3.71
CA TYR A 12 -6.49 -16.35 3.89
C TYR A 12 -5.92 -15.07 4.49
N THR A 13 -6.40 -13.92 4.00
CA THR A 13 -6.12 -12.60 4.57
C THR A 13 -7.44 -11.93 4.92
N SER A 14 -7.59 -11.53 6.18
CA SER A 14 -8.71 -10.69 6.63
C SER A 14 -8.43 -9.24 6.22
N ILE A 15 -9.31 -8.65 5.42
CA ILE A 15 -9.18 -7.27 4.92
C ILE A 15 -10.53 -6.57 5.10
N ASN A 16 -10.52 -5.31 5.53
CA ASN A 16 -11.72 -4.48 5.62
C ASN A 16 -12.34 -4.24 4.23
N ASN A 17 -13.66 -4.23 4.14
CA ASN A 17 -14.37 -4.06 2.86
C ASN A 17 -14.43 -2.60 2.36
N ALA A 18 -13.98 -1.61 3.14
CA ALA A 18 -14.13 -0.19 2.82
C ALA A 18 -13.68 0.14 1.38
N PHE A 19 -12.47 -0.29 0.99
CA PHE A 19 -11.95 -0.04 -0.36
C PHE A 19 -12.77 -0.72 -1.47
N THR A 20 -13.36 -1.89 -1.22
CA THR A 20 -14.21 -2.59 -2.21
C THR A 20 -15.55 -1.89 -2.45
N GLN A 21 -15.98 -1.07 -1.50
CA GLN A 21 -17.25 -0.34 -1.53
C GLN A 21 -17.07 1.12 -1.96
N ASP A 22 -15.82 1.60 -2.08
CA ASP A 22 -15.51 2.97 -2.44
C ASP A 22 -15.68 3.21 -3.95
N LYS A 23 -16.69 4.01 -4.29
CA LYS A 23 -17.05 4.32 -5.69
C LYS A 23 -15.98 5.13 -6.44
N ARG A 24 -14.99 5.71 -5.75
CA ARG A 24 -13.86 6.40 -6.38
C ARG A 24 -12.86 5.40 -6.98
N LEU A 25 -12.86 4.16 -6.52
CA LEU A 25 -11.93 3.13 -6.98
C LEU A 25 -12.49 2.38 -8.19
N LYS A 26 -11.63 2.19 -9.20
CA LYS A 26 -11.93 1.33 -10.35
C LYS A 26 -11.77 -0.14 -9.95
N PRO A 27 -12.44 -1.09 -10.61
CA PRO A 27 -12.25 -2.52 -10.35
C PRO A 27 -10.78 -2.96 -10.42
N ALA A 28 -10.01 -2.44 -11.37
CA ALA A 28 -8.57 -2.69 -11.46
C ALA A 28 -7.78 -2.10 -10.28
N THR A 29 -8.16 -0.91 -9.80
CA THR A 29 -7.55 -0.30 -8.60
C THR A 29 -7.80 -1.16 -7.35
N ILE A 30 -9.02 -1.68 -7.19
CA ILE A 30 -9.40 -2.61 -6.11
C ILE A 30 -8.53 -3.87 -6.20
N GLY A 31 -8.40 -4.47 -7.39
CA GLY A 31 -7.57 -5.65 -7.59
C GLY A 31 -6.10 -5.42 -7.23
N ILE A 32 -5.53 -4.28 -7.64
CA ILE A 32 -4.15 -3.89 -7.30
C ILE A 32 -3.98 -3.76 -5.79
N LEU A 33 -4.89 -3.06 -5.10
CA LEU A 33 -4.81 -2.90 -3.65
C LEU A 33 -4.95 -4.25 -2.94
N THR A 34 -5.86 -5.12 -3.38
CA THR A 34 -5.99 -6.49 -2.85
C THR A 34 -4.69 -7.27 -2.99
N VAL A 35 -4.03 -7.23 -4.15
CA VAL A 35 -2.74 -7.91 -4.34
C VAL A 35 -1.66 -7.37 -3.41
N ILE A 36 -1.71 -6.08 -3.05
CA ILE A 36 -0.77 -5.50 -2.10
C ILE A 36 -1.05 -5.99 -0.68
N LEU A 37 -2.31 -5.89 -0.24
CA LEU A 37 -2.74 -6.17 1.13
C LEU A 37 -2.65 -7.65 1.54
N THR A 38 -2.53 -8.57 0.59
CA THR A 38 -2.33 -10.01 0.87
C THR A 38 -0.87 -10.41 1.13
N ASN A 39 0.09 -9.46 1.04
CA ASN A 39 1.49 -9.73 1.37
C ASN A 39 1.76 -9.55 2.87
N LYS A 40 3.00 -9.85 3.29
CA LYS A 40 3.45 -9.58 4.64
C LYS A 40 3.43 -8.07 4.94
N PRO A 41 3.12 -7.65 6.18
CA PRO A 41 3.03 -6.22 6.53
C PRO A 41 4.31 -5.41 6.34
N ASP A 42 5.47 -6.06 6.40
CA ASP A 42 6.80 -5.47 6.23
C ASP A 42 7.25 -5.38 4.76
N TRP A 43 6.39 -5.78 3.82
CA TRP A 43 6.74 -5.77 2.40
C TRP A 43 6.80 -4.36 1.81
N VAL A 44 7.95 -4.01 1.25
CA VAL A 44 8.15 -2.76 0.50
C VAL A 44 7.61 -2.90 -0.92
N VAL A 45 6.59 -2.11 -1.25
CA VAL A 45 5.89 -2.21 -2.55
C VAL A 45 6.63 -1.44 -3.65
N TYR A 46 7.07 -2.16 -4.68
CA TYR A 46 7.64 -1.59 -5.90
C TYR A 46 6.65 -1.67 -7.08
N PRO A 47 6.38 -0.57 -7.82
CA PRO A 47 5.45 -0.58 -8.96
C PRO A 47 5.77 -1.63 -10.03
N ASP A 48 7.06 -1.84 -10.35
CA ASP A 48 7.49 -2.82 -11.35
C ASP A 48 7.19 -4.27 -10.91
N GLU A 49 7.25 -4.55 -9.61
CA GLU A 49 6.90 -5.87 -9.09
C GLU A 49 5.40 -6.13 -9.22
N ILE A 50 4.56 -5.13 -8.91
CA ILE A 50 3.11 -5.22 -9.13
C ILE A 50 2.79 -5.40 -10.60
N ALA A 51 3.43 -4.62 -11.48
CA ALA A 51 3.27 -4.70 -12.92
C ALA A 51 3.54 -6.12 -13.44
N ARG A 52 4.66 -6.71 -13.01
CA ARG A 52 5.05 -8.09 -13.34
C ARG A 52 4.06 -9.12 -12.81
N ARG A 53 3.61 -9.02 -11.55
CA ARG A 53 2.67 -9.97 -10.93
C ARG A 53 1.30 -9.95 -11.60
N LEU A 54 0.86 -8.79 -12.06
CA LEU A 54 -0.47 -8.60 -12.67
C LEU A 54 -0.46 -8.65 -14.21
N GLY A 55 0.71 -8.72 -14.85
CA GLY A 55 0.83 -8.72 -16.31
C GLY A 55 0.36 -7.41 -16.96
N ILE A 56 0.55 -6.28 -16.27
CA ILE A 56 0.16 -4.95 -16.76
C ILE A 56 1.37 -4.01 -16.85
N SER A 57 1.23 -2.90 -17.56
CA SER A 57 2.34 -1.94 -17.67
C SER A 57 2.59 -1.21 -16.35
N ARG A 58 3.85 -0.83 -16.08
CA ARG A 58 4.21 0.02 -14.93
C ARG A 58 3.43 1.33 -14.94
N THR A 59 3.27 1.97 -16.10
CA THR A 59 2.46 3.18 -16.27
C THR A 59 1.02 2.98 -15.82
N THR A 60 0.44 1.81 -16.08
CA THR A 60 -0.90 1.44 -15.59
C THR A 60 -0.92 1.38 -14.06
N VAL A 61 0.10 0.76 -13.45
CA VAL A 61 0.23 0.71 -11.98
C VAL A 61 0.33 2.11 -11.39
N ASP A 62 1.16 2.99 -11.93
CA ASP A 62 1.30 4.37 -11.43
C ASP A 62 -0.02 5.14 -11.50
N SER A 63 -0.79 4.93 -12.59
CA SER A 63 -2.09 5.58 -12.75
C SER A 63 -3.08 5.14 -11.65
N HIS A 64 -3.04 3.87 -11.25
CA HIS A 64 -3.86 3.36 -10.15
C HIS A 64 -3.33 3.76 -8.78
N PHE A 65 -2.01 3.87 -8.61
CA PHE A 65 -1.41 4.40 -7.38
C PHE A 65 -1.85 5.83 -7.13
N LYS A 66 -1.91 6.67 -8.17
CA LYS A 66 -2.44 8.04 -8.04
C LYS A 66 -3.89 8.04 -7.54
N ILE A 67 -4.74 7.16 -8.07
CA ILE A 67 -6.13 7.01 -7.60
C ILE A 67 -6.18 6.59 -6.12
N LEU A 68 -5.32 5.65 -5.71
CA LEU A 68 -5.24 5.19 -4.31
C LEU A 68 -4.78 6.32 -3.37
N GLU A 69 -3.82 7.14 -3.81
CA GLU A 69 -3.32 8.30 -3.05
C GLU A 69 -4.44 9.33 -2.82
N GLU A 70 -5.10 9.73 -3.90
CA GLU A 70 -6.23 10.67 -3.89
C GLU A 70 -7.39 10.15 -3.03
N ALA A 71 -7.62 8.82 -3.03
CA ALA A 71 -8.70 8.21 -2.27
C ALA A 71 -8.36 7.97 -0.78
N GLY A 72 -7.10 8.08 -0.38
CA GLY A 72 -6.69 7.86 1.01
C GLY A 72 -6.07 6.49 1.31
N TYR A 73 -6.13 5.54 0.37
CA TYR A 73 -5.66 4.16 0.59
C TYR A 73 -4.17 3.99 0.36
N MET A 74 -3.51 4.99 -0.24
CA MET A 74 -2.05 5.08 -0.29
C MET A 74 -1.59 6.41 0.31
N ARG A 75 -0.48 6.38 1.04
CA ARG A 75 0.29 7.56 1.44
C ARG A 75 1.76 7.38 1.09
N VAL A 76 2.39 8.45 0.65
CA VAL A 76 3.79 8.44 0.22
C VAL A 76 4.60 9.34 1.14
N ILE A 77 5.60 8.77 1.79
CA ILE A 77 6.62 9.52 2.53
C ILE A 77 7.90 9.51 1.69
N LYS A 78 8.40 10.70 1.37
CA LYS A 78 9.66 10.87 0.64
C LYS A 78 10.72 11.39 1.61
N ARG A 79 11.81 10.66 1.75
CA ARG A 79 12.94 11.03 2.60
C ARG A 79 14.14 11.38 1.75
N SER A 80 14.76 12.53 2.00
CA SER A 80 16.06 12.88 1.41
C SER A 80 17.17 12.17 2.18
N LEU A 81 18.10 11.55 1.47
CA LEU A 81 19.31 10.95 2.08
C LEU A 81 20.46 11.96 2.22
N GLY A 82 20.21 13.23 1.91
CA GLY A 82 21.20 14.30 1.92
C GLY A 82 21.77 14.62 0.53
N ARG A 83 22.63 15.64 0.47
CA ARG A 83 23.13 16.21 -0.80
C ARG A 83 23.86 15.13 -1.62
N GLY A 84 23.35 14.88 -2.83
CA GLY A 84 23.95 13.93 -3.78
C GLY A 84 23.67 12.46 -3.52
N LYS A 85 22.91 12.10 -2.47
CA LYS A 85 22.63 10.71 -2.08
C LYS A 85 21.26 10.19 -2.51
N GLY A 86 20.46 11.02 -3.17
CA GLY A 86 19.13 10.65 -3.66
C GLY A 86 18.05 10.72 -2.58
N SER A 87 16.91 10.08 -2.85
CA SER A 87 15.77 10.01 -1.95
C SER A 87 15.15 8.62 -1.91
N GLU A 88 14.62 8.26 -0.75
CA GLU A 88 13.85 7.05 -0.52
C GLU A 88 12.36 7.37 -0.55
N VAL A 89 11.57 6.44 -1.09
CA VAL A 89 10.12 6.59 -1.23
C VAL A 89 9.45 5.42 -0.53
N HIS A 90 8.81 5.70 0.60
CA HIS A 90 8.03 4.72 1.36
C HIS A 90 6.55 4.90 1.02
N ARG A 91 5.90 3.82 0.63
CA ARG A 91 4.46 3.80 0.30
C ARG A 91 3.73 2.98 1.35
N PHE A 92 2.81 3.62 2.05
CA PHE A 92 1.93 2.99 3.01
C PHE A 92 0.61 2.70 2.32
N PHE A 93 0.09 1.50 2.51
CA PHE A 93 -1.20 1.06 1.98
C PHE A 93 -2.09 0.62 3.13
N SER A 94 -3.39 0.85 2.99
CA SER A 94 -4.37 0.51 4.01
C SER A 94 -5.67 0.06 3.34
N ASP A 95 -6.40 -0.82 4.00
CA ASP A 95 -7.74 -1.28 3.59
C ASP A 95 -8.86 -0.30 3.93
N VAL A 96 -8.54 0.70 4.77
CA VAL A 96 -9.34 1.89 5.08
C VAL A 96 -8.55 3.17 4.75
N PRO A 97 -9.19 4.30 4.38
CA PRO A 97 -8.48 5.54 4.12
C PRO A 97 -7.62 6.00 5.31
N ILE A 98 -6.35 6.31 5.05
CA ILE A 98 -5.40 6.84 6.03
C ILE A 98 -5.73 8.31 6.29
N THR A 99 -6.07 8.62 7.54
CA THR A 99 -6.26 10.00 8.00
C THR A 99 -4.92 10.72 8.12
N ASP A 100 -4.95 12.06 8.09
CA ASP A 100 -3.74 12.86 8.24
C ASP A 100 -3.08 12.65 9.62
N SER A 101 -3.89 12.54 10.67
CA SER A 101 -3.40 12.20 12.01
C SER A 101 -2.70 10.83 12.09
N TYR A 102 -3.19 9.85 11.33
CA TYR A 102 -2.55 8.53 11.28
C TYR A 102 -1.29 8.55 10.41
N LEU A 103 -1.27 9.37 9.36
CA LEU A 103 -0.06 9.62 8.58
C LEU A 103 1.06 10.23 9.43
N GLU A 104 0.76 11.20 10.28
CA GLU A 104 1.72 11.79 11.23
C GLU A 104 2.31 10.72 12.16
N TYR A 105 1.46 9.82 12.67
CA TYR A 105 1.91 8.67 13.44
C TYR A 105 2.86 7.75 12.64
N LEU A 106 2.50 7.40 11.40
CA LEU A 106 3.33 6.57 10.52
C LEU A 106 4.69 7.24 10.22
N MET A 107 4.70 8.56 10.01
CA MET A 107 5.93 9.34 9.83
C MET A 107 6.85 9.22 11.05
N GLY A 108 6.32 9.48 12.25
CA GLY A 108 7.11 9.39 13.47
C GLY A 108 7.63 7.97 13.76
N HIS A 109 6.85 6.95 13.43
CA HIS A 109 7.29 5.56 13.57
C HIS A 109 8.44 5.23 12.61
N LEU A 110 8.30 5.60 11.33
CA LEU A 110 9.31 5.40 10.31
C LEU A 110 10.63 6.09 10.68
N GLU A 111 10.57 7.34 11.14
CA GLU A 111 11.77 8.07 11.59
C GLU A 111 12.48 7.37 12.75
N LYS A 112 11.72 6.80 13.69
CA LYS A 112 12.26 6.07 14.84
C LYS A 112 12.96 4.77 14.43
N GLU A 113 12.33 3.97 13.56
CA GLU A 113 12.93 2.72 13.05
C GLU A 113 14.25 3.02 12.33
N LEU A 114 14.23 4.00 11.41
CA LEU A 114 15.41 4.38 10.63
C LEU A 114 16.53 5.01 11.48
N SER A 115 16.18 5.69 12.57
CA SER A 115 17.18 6.23 13.52
C SER A 115 17.87 5.13 14.32
N THR A 116 17.18 4.02 14.57
CA THR A 116 17.70 2.89 15.35
C THR A 116 18.69 2.06 14.51
N ASP A 117 18.40 1.87 13.22
CA ASP A 117 19.29 1.20 12.26
C ASP A 117 20.62 1.93 12.03
N SER A 118 20.70 3.22 12.36
CA SER A 118 21.93 4.01 12.21
C SER A 118 22.98 3.74 13.30
N THR A 119 22.66 2.92 14.30
CA THR A 119 23.48 2.73 15.53
C THR A 119 24.07 1.32 15.67
N THR A 120 23.93 0.45 14.66
CA THR A 120 24.51 -0.91 14.65
C THR A 120 25.55 -1.04 13.53
#